data_AF-A0A292GND3-F1
#
_entry.id   AF-A0A292GND3-F1
#
_cell.length_a   1.000
_cell.length_b   1.000
_cell.length_c   1.000
_cell.angle_alpha   90.00
_cell.angle_beta   90.00
_cell.angle_gamma   90.00
#
_symmetry.space_group_name_H-M   'P 1'
#
loop_
_entity.id
_entity.type
_entity.pdbx_description
1 polymer ?
#
loop_
_entity_poly.entity_id
_entity_poly.type
_entity_poly.pdbx_seq_one_letter_code
_entity_poly.pdbx_strand_id
1 'polypeptide(L)'
;MEKQIISWITDYQNTGDEAVLRQVRKACCPIIEAVLQETAIDEEQANNLREKGIERFPFIISKYQADVQLPVETFLRNTYRFYFHQVMRESS
;
A
#
# COMPACT_ATOMS: atom_id res chain seq x y z
N MET A 1 -5.96 8.83 -13.95
CA MET A 1 -6.09 8.29 -12.59
C MET A 1 -4.74 8.33 -11.86
N GLU A 2 -3.67 7.77 -12.42
CA GLU A 2 -2.34 7.75 -11.79
C GLU A 2 -1.79 9.13 -11.39
N LYS A 3 -1.79 10.12 -12.31
CA LYS A 3 -1.33 11.48 -12.00
C LYS A 3 -2.04 12.12 -10.79
N GLN A 4 -3.32 11.80 -10.60
CA GLN A 4 -4.10 12.29 -9.47
C GLN A 4 -3.71 11.60 -8.16
N ILE A 5 -3.47 10.29 -8.20
CA ILE A 5 -2.96 9.54 -7.06
C ILE A 5 -1.58 10.07 -6.65
N ILE A 6 -0.69 10.31 -7.62
CA ILE A 6 0.64 10.91 -7.37
C ILE A 6 0.49 12.28 -6.70
N SER A 7 -0.40 13.15 -7.21
CA SER A 7 -0.67 14.45 -6.57
C SER A 7 -1.06 14.30 -5.11
N TRP A 8 -2.02 13.42 -4.80
CA TRP A 8 -2.44 13.20 -3.41
C TRP A 8 -1.34 12.60 -2.53
N ILE A 9 -0.50 11.73 -3.08
CA ILE A 9 0.67 11.20 -2.36
C ILE A 9 1.63 12.34 -2.00
N THR A 10 1.95 13.20 -2.97
CA THR A 10 2.82 14.36 -2.75
C THR A 10 2.22 15.34 -1.75
N ASP A 11 0.90 15.61 -1.84
CA ASP A 11 0.20 16.46 -0.89
C ASP A 11 0.28 15.88 0.53
N TYR A 12 0.03 14.58 0.71
CA TYR A 12 0.20 13.91 1.99
C TYR A 12 1.64 13.98 2.52
N GLN A 13 2.64 13.72 1.66
CA GLN A 13 4.06 13.78 2.05
C GLN A 13 4.50 15.16 2.53
N ASN A 14 3.90 16.23 1.97
CA ASN A 14 4.20 17.61 2.36
C ASN A 14 3.45 18.08 3.62
N THR A 15 2.22 17.58 3.83
CA THR A 15 1.32 18.13 4.86
C THR A 15 1.12 17.21 6.07
N GLY A 16 1.29 15.91 5.90
CA GLY A 16 0.87 14.90 6.87
C GLY A 16 -0.65 14.80 7.05
N ASP A 17 -1.46 15.33 6.12
CA ASP A 17 -2.92 15.38 6.28
C ASP A 17 -3.56 13.98 6.21
N GLU A 18 -4.16 13.57 7.32
CA GLU A 18 -4.89 12.29 7.47
C GLU A 18 -6.10 12.15 6.54
N ALA A 19 -6.77 13.24 6.17
CA ALA A 19 -7.85 13.22 5.20
C ALA A 19 -7.34 12.86 3.81
N VAL A 20 -6.21 13.45 3.40
CA VAL A 20 -5.52 13.12 2.14
C VAL A 20 -5.04 11.67 2.18
N LEU A 21 -4.42 11.23 3.27
CA LEU A 21 -3.98 9.85 3.44
C LEU A 21 -5.13 8.84 3.25
N ARG A 22 -6.31 9.11 3.84
CA ARG A 22 -7.49 8.27 3.65
C ARG A 22 -7.94 8.22 2.18
N GLN A 23 -7.82 9.32 1.46
CA GLN A 23 -8.15 9.39 0.04
C GLN A 23 -7.16 8.58 -0.82
N VAL A 24 -5.85 8.72 -0.57
CA VAL A 24 -4.82 7.93 -1.24
C VAL A 24 -5.05 6.44 -0.98
N ARG A 25 -5.32 6.05 0.28
CA ARG A 25 -5.60 4.66 0.64
C ARG A 25 -6.79 4.08 -0.11
N LYS A 26 -7.90 4.82 -0.21
CA LYS A 26 -9.08 4.39 -0.98
C LYS A 26 -8.73 4.14 -2.44
N ALA A 27 -7.95 5.02 -3.06
CA ALA A 27 -7.55 4.87 -4.46
C ALA A 27 -6.59 3.69 -4.69
N CYS A 28 -5.73 3.39 -3.71
CA CYS A 28 -4.75 2.29 -3.79
C CYS A 28 -5.31 0.93 -3.35
N CYS A 29 -6.44 0.91 -2.64
CA CYS A 29 -7.04 -0.29 -2.04
C CYS A 29 -7.18 -1.47 -3.02
N PRO A 30 -7.69 -1.29 -4.26
CA PRO A 30 -7.83 -2.41 -5.20
C PRO A 30 -6.51 -3.11 -5.54
N ILE A 31 -5.41 -2.36 -5.61
CA ILE A 31 -4.08 -2.90 -5.90
C ILE A 31 -3.58 -3.72 -4.72
N ILE A 32 -3.76 -3.21 -3.50
CA ILE A 32 -3.33 -3.88 -2.27
C ILE A 32 -4.13 -5.17 -2.05
N GLU A 33 -5.45 -5.13 -2.24
CA GLU A 33 -6.31 -6.32 -2.14
C GLU A 33 -5.93 -7.37 -3.18
N ALA A 34 -5.59 -7.00 -4.42
CA ALA A 34 -5.13 -7.97 -5.42
C ALA A 34 -3.85 -8.70 -4.95
N VAL A 35 -2.87 -7.97 -4.42
CA VAL A 35 -1.61 -8.56 -3.91
C VAL A 35 -1.86 -9.43 -2.68
N LEU A 36 -2.81 -9.03 -1.83
CA LEU A 36 -3.23 -9.79 -0.66
C LEU A 36 -3.84 -11.13 -1.06
N GLN A 37 -4.75 -11.15 -2.04
CA GLN A 37 -5.36 -12.37 -2.58
C GLN A 37 -4.35 -13.29 -3.29
N GLU A 38 -3.29 -12.72 -3.88
CA GLU A 38 -2.16 -13.50 -4.41
C GLU A 38 -1.30 -14.17 -3.32
N THR A 39 -1.36 -13.67 -2.07
CA THR A 39 -0.45 -14.07 -0.98
C THR A 39 -1.12 -14.96 0.06
N ALA A 40 -2.37 -14.69 0.43
CA ALA A 40 -3.10 -15.45 1.45
C ALA A 40 -3.57 -16.81 0.92
N ILE A 41 -3.53 -17.85 1.75
CA ILE A 41 -4.08 -19.18 1.40
C ILE A 41 -5.47 -19.45 2.01
N ASP A 42 -5.89 -18.62 2.96
CA ASP A 42 -7.19 -18.69 3.63
C ASP A 42 -7.68 -17.29 4.06
N GLU A 43 -8.92 -17.22 4.53
CA GLU A 43 -9.56 -15.97 4.93
C GLU A 43 -8.99 -15.36 6.22
N GLU A 44 -8.47 -16.19 7.13
CA GLU A 44 -7.85 -15.74 8.37
C GLU A 44 -6.56 -14.97 8.07
N GLN A 45 -5.70 -15.55 7.24
CA GLN A 45 -4.49 -14.89 6.75
C GLN A 45 -4.81 -13.64 5.95
N ALA A 46 -5.83 -13.69 5.09
CA ALA A 46 -6.27 -12.53 4.33
C ALA A 46 -6.67 -11.37 5.27
N ASN A 47 -7.41 -11.65 6.35
CA ASN A 47 -7.79 -10.64 7.33
C ASN A 47 -6.59 -10.07 8.09
N ASN A 48 -5.67 -10.93 8.54
CA ASN A 48 -4.44 -10.50 9.21
C ASN A 48 -3.57 -9.62 8.29
N LEU A 49 -3.34 -10.05 7.04
CA LEU A 49 -2.58 -9.27 6.05
C LEU A 49 -3.26 -7.93 5.74
N ARG A 50 -4.60 -7.88 5.71
CA ARG A 50 -5.35 -6.63 5.49
C ARG A 50 -5.11 -5.63 6.61
N GLU A 51 -5.23 -6.08 7.87
CA GLU A 51 -4.98 -5.23 9.05
C GLU A 51 -3.54 -4.71 9.05
N LYS A 52 -2.57 -5.61 8.85
CA LYS A 52 -1.14 -5.26 8.74
C LYS A 52 -0.86 -4.34 7.57
N GLY A 53 -1.57 -4.50 6.46
CA GLY A 53 -1.44 -3.67 5.28
C GLY A 53 -1.97 -2.25 5.50
N ILE A 54 -3.08 -2.11 6.23
CA ILE A 54 -3.66 -0.82 6.63
C ILE A 54 -2.74 -0.10 7.61
N GLU A 55 -2.22 -0.80 8.62
CA GLU A 55 -1.28 -0.26 9.62
C GLU A 55 -0.01 0.26 8.96
N ARG A 56 0.53 -0.49 7.97
CA ARG A 56 1.78 -0.14 7.30
C ARG A 56 1.62 0.90 6.18
N PHE A 57 0.40 1.16 5.73
CA PHE A 57 0.12 2.02 4.57
C PHE A 57 0.74 3.43 4.67
N PRO A 58 0.61 4.18 5.79
CA PRO A 58 1.20 5.52 5.91
C PRO A 58 2.72 5.52 5.72
N PHE A 59 3.39 4.53 6.31
CA PHE A 59 4.83 4.36 6.16
C PHE A 59 5.20 4.05 4.71
N ILE A 60 4.55 3.07 4.08
CA ILE A 60 4.83 2.68 2.69
C ILE A 60 4.67 3.87 1.75
N ILE A 61 3.54 4.58 1.84
CA ILE A 61 3.24 5.68 0.91
C ILE A 61 4.16 6.89 1.12
N SER A 62 4.66 7.11 2.34
CA SER A 62 5.70 8.10 2.61
C SER A 62 7.04 7.83 1.90
N LYS A 63 7.26 6.59 1.43
CA LYS A 63 8.48 6.18 0.71
C LYS A 63 8.34 6.25 -0.80
N TYR A 64 7.15 6.53 -1.33
CA TYR A 64 6.97 6.70 -2.76
C TYR A 64 7.72 7.94 -3.26
N GLN A 65 8.43 7.79 -4.38
CA GLN A 65 9.20 8.85 -5.01
C GLN A 65 8.63 9.09 -6.41
N ALA A 66 8.16 10.31 -6.69
CA ALA A 66 7.56 10.63 -7.99
C ALA A 66 8.61 10.85 -9.09
N ASP A 67 9.84 11.22 -8.72
CA ASP A 67 10.96 11.53 -9.60
C ASP A 67 11.65 10.29 -10.19
N VAL A 68 11.51 9.12 -9.55
CA VAL A 68 12.10 7.85 -10.04
C VAL A 68 11.28 7.19 -11.15
N GLN A 69 10.19 7.83 -11.62
CA GLN A 69 9.31 7.39 -12.72
C GLN A 69 8.75 5.97 -12.58
N LEU A 70 8.73 5.41 -11.36
CA LEU A 70 8.11 4.14 -11.07
C LEU A 70 6.59 4.34 -10.94
N PRO A 71 5.76 3.61 -11.71
CA PRO A 71 4.31 3.69 -11.57
C PRO A 71 3.86 3.35 -10.15
N VAL A 72 2.83 4.04 -9.66
CA VAL A 72 2.32 3.84 -8.28
C VAL A 72 1.88 2.38 -8.08
N GLU A 73 1.24 1.80 -9.10
CA GLU A 73 0.84 0.41 -9.06
C GLU A 73 2.03 -0.54 -8.93
N THR A 74 3.08 -0.35 -9.73
CA THR A 74 4.30 -1.18 -9.67
C THR A 74 4.98 -1.05 -8.30
N PHE A 75 5.09 0.18 -7.78
CA PHE A 75 5.61 0.43 -6.44
C PHE A 75 4.82 -0.33 -5.36
N LEU A 76 3.49 -0.21 -5.36
CA LEU A 76 2.64 -0.86 -4.38
C LEU A 76 2.70 -2.38 -4.50
N ARG A 77 2.59 -2.93 -5.71
CA ARG A 77 2.64 -4.38 -5.94
C ARG A 77 3.93 -4.99 -5.42
N ASN A 78 5.08 -4.39 -5.75
CA ASN A 78 6.37 -4.89 -5.30
C ASN A 78 6.52 -4.78 -3.77
N THR A 79 6.16 -3.61 -3.22
CA THR A 79 6.32 -3.34 -1.78
C THR A 79 5.42 -4.23 -0.93
N TYR A 80 4.13 -4.34 -1.29
CA TYR A 80 3.17 -5.16 -0.55
C TYR A 80 3.44 -6.66 -0.71
N ARG A 81 3.88 -7.11 -1.89
CA ARG A 81 4.26 -8.51 -2.07
C ARG A 81 5.40 -8.87 -1.12
N PHE A 82 6.46 -8.07 -1.09
CA PHE A 82 7.57 -8.28 -0.17
C PHE A 82 7.11 -8.24 1.30
N TYR A 83 6.35 -7.21 1.68
CA TYR A 83 5.87 -7.02 3.04
C TYR A 83 4.98 -8.17 3.52
N PHE A 84 4.00 -8.61 2.72
CA PHE A 84 3.12 -9.71 3.11
C PHE A 84 3.89 -11.03 3.23
N HIS A 85 4.84 -11.32 2.33
CA HIS A 85 5.71 -12.49 2.50
C HIS A 85 6.53 -12.43 3.80
N GLN A 86 6.99 -11.25 4.20
CA GLN A 86 7.69 -11.07 5.48
C GLN A 86 6.76 -11.35 6.67
N VAL A 87 5.56 -10.75 6.69
CA VAL A 87 4.55 -10.99 7.75
C VAL A 87 4.23 -12.46 7.90
N MET A 88 4.07 -13.17 6.77
CA MET A 88 3.79 -14.62 6.78
C MET A 88 4.93 -15.44 7.39
N ARG A 89 6.19 -15.06 7.13
CA ARG A 89 7.37 -15.74 7.71
C ARG A 89 7.53 -15.47 9.20
N GLU A 90 7.19 -14.27 9.67
CA GLU A 90 7.27 -13.90 11.08
C GLU A 90 6.14 -14.53 11.92
N SER A 91 5.06 -14.99 11.26
CA SER A 91 3.91 -15.64 11.90
C SER A 91 3.99 -17.18 11.88
N SER A 92 5.07 -17.76 11.31
CA SER A 92 5.31 -19.21 11.18
C SER A 92 6.15 -19.78 12.32
#